data_AF-A0A1F3KAU9-F1
#
_entry.id   AF-A0A1F3KAU9-F1
#
_cell.length_a   1.000
_cell.length_b   1.000
_cell.length_c   1.000
_cell.angle_alpha   90.00
_cell.angle_beta   90.00
_cell.angle_gamma   90.00
#
_symmetry.space_group_name_H-M   'P 1'
#
loop_
_entity.id
_entity.type
_entity.pdbx_description
1 polymer ?
#
loop_
_entity_poly.entity_id
_entity_poly.type
_entity_poly.pdbx_seq_one_letter_code
_entity_poly.pdbx_strand_id
1 'polypeptide(L)'
;MIKRLLTLLIFIPTLVSGQDWAPVGARWYYDHDYGLPPYLTVMESVRDTIILNKSCRELVTNQIFEFNRPNGTFYWDTTLISRNFIYNSNDTVYHYNKYDSSFYPLYLLNISPNDTILIRDRTTPCTMNEYFCSRFEYVVDSVSSISLQGNNLKMIYNSATSSSDWMFNRPNDHDVYPIIDRIGSLKSFFGVSEMFVLEGEICCLRCYTDSLISFKSSYWTNDCDYLRPLHEPLSIRADVTNDLVVYPNPFNSFINISKDAPTEFELYDSFGRLIMKGKEKVVNTAFLKEGIYLLKLTLSKSGNKTIRIIKHLP
;
A
#
# COMPACT_ATOMS: atom_id res chain seq x y z
N MET A 1 77.23 15.81 -5.36
CA MET A 1 76.24 15.02 -6.15
C MET A 1 74.93 14.98 -5.38
N ILE A 2 73.99 15.87 -5.71
CA ILE A 2 72.66 15.91 -5.09
C ILE A 2 71.75 15.00 -5.93
N LYS A 3 71.38 13.84 -5.39
CA LYS A 3 70.36 12.97 -5.98
C LYS A 3 68.99 13.62 -5.77
N ARG A 4 68.38 14.11 -6.85
CA ARG A 4 66.96 14.49 -6.86
C ARG A 4 66.13 13.22 -6.84
N LEU A 5 65.44 12.97 -5.73
CA LEU A 5 64.43 11.92 -5.62
C LEU A 5 63.14 12.44 -6.27
N LEU A 6 62.74 11.84 -7.39
CA LEU A 6 61.51 12.19 -8.09
C LEU A 6 60.36 11.39 -7.45
N THR A 7 59.58 12.03 -6.58
CA THR A 7 58.41 11.41 -5.95
C THR A 7 57.26 11.41 -6.95
N LEU A 8 56.94 10.23 -7.51
CA LEU A 8 55.80 10.04 -8.40
C LEU A 8 54.51 10.06 -7.56
N LEU A 9 53.75 11.16 -7.60
CA LEU A 9 52.41 11.23 -7.01
C LEU A 9 51.46 10.38 -7.88
N ILE A 10 51.21 9.15 -7.46
CA ILE A 10 50.16 8.31 -8.03
C ILE A 10 48.83 8.85 -7.48
N PHE A 11 48.11 9.61 -8.30
CA PHE A 11 46.70 9.90 -8.06
C PHE A 11 45.93 8.58 -8.14
N ILE A 12 45.71 7.95 -6.98
CA ILE A 12 44.68 6.93 -6.86
C ILE A 12 43.35 7.67 -7.03
N PRO A 13 42.55 7.40 -8.08
CA PRO A 13 41.20 7.91 -8.10
C PRO A 13 40.51 7.26 -6.90
N THR A 14 40.30 8.04 -5.84
CA THR A 14 39.29 7.70 -4.85
C THR A 14 38.01 7.58 -5.64
N LEU A 15 37.53 6.35 -5.83
CA LEU A 15 36.14 6.11 -6.15
C LEU A 15 35.37 6.82 -5.03
N VAL A 16 34.94 8.04 -5.32
CA VAL A 16 33.85 8.65 -4.59
C VAL A 16 32.72 7.70 -4.87
N SER A 17 32.44 6.80 -3.93
CA SER A 17 31.16 6.13 -3.87
C SER A 17 30.15 7.24 -3.66
N GLY A 18 29.72 7.86 -4.76
CA GLY A 18 28.50 8.63 -4.77
C GLY A 18 27.45 7.71 -4.15
N GLN A 19 26.73 8.23 -3.16
CA GLN A 19 25.67 7.48 -2.53
C GLN A 19 24.70 7.04 -3.63
N ASP A 20 24.64 5.74 -3.86
CA ASP A 20 23.96 5.15 -5.00
C ASP A 20 22.46 5.17 -4.74
N TRP A 21 21.72 5.81 -5.63
CA TRP A 21 20.27 5.87 -5.55
C TRP A 21 19.70 4.70 -6.33
N ALA A 22 18.77 3.95 -5.72
CA ALA A 22 18.15 2.79 -6.32
C ALA A 22 19.17 1.78 -6.91
N PRO A 23 20.15 1.29 -6.12
CA PRO A 23 21.09 0.28 -6.60
C PRO A 23 20.33 -0.94 -7.17
N VAL A 24 20.92 -1.65 -8.14
CA VAL A 24 20.28 -2.85 -8.70
C VAL A 24 19.97 -3.85 -7.59
N GLY A 25 18.74 -4.35 -7.56
CA GLY A 25 18.18 -5.19 -6.51
C GLY A 25 17.44 -4.43 -5.40
N ALA A 26 17.47 -3.09 -5.40
CA ALA A 26 16.63 -2.30 -4.50
C ALA A 26 15.15 -2.53 -4.79
N ARG A 27 14.34 -2.66 -3.73
CA ARG A 27 12.90 -2.93 -3.82
C ARG A 27 12.08 -2.02 -2.93
N TRP A 28 10.93 -1.62 -3.44
CA TRP A 28 9.90 -0.87 -2.74
C TRP A 28 8.60 -1.64 -2.77
N TYR A 29 7.96 -1.75 -1.62
CA TYR A 29 6.66 -2.39 -1.44
C TYR A 29 5.68 -1.32 -1.01
N TYR A 30 4.67 -1.04 -1.82
CA TYR A 30 3.65 -0.02 -1.56
C TYR A 30 2.28 -0.64 -1.29
N ASP A 31 1.49 0.03 -0.46
CA ASP A 31 0.07 -0.20 -0.32
C ASP A 31 -0.70 0.62 -1.36
N HIS A 32 -2.02 0.62 -1.24
CA HIS A 32 -2.93 1.40 -2.07
C HIS A 32 -4.00 2.09 -1.23
N ASP A 33 -4.45 3.25 -1.68
CA ASP A 33 -5.50 3.99 -0.99
C ASP A 33 -6.85 3.20 -1.12
N TYR A 34 -7.63 3.19 -0.03
CA TYR A 34 -9.02 2.70 0.05
C TYR A 34 -9.32 1.19 -0.10
N GLY A 35 -8.35 0.30 0.08
CA GLY A 35 -8.62 -1.12 0.39
C GLY A 35 -9.29 -1.96 -0.71
N LEU A 36 -9.30 -1.46 -1.94
CA LEU A 36 -9.70 -2.18 -3.14
C LEU A 36 -8.46 -2.70 -3.89
N PRO A 37 -8.58 -3.75 -4.74
CA PRO A 37 -7.48 -4.18 -5.60
C PRO A 37 -6.96 -3.00 -6.43
N PRO A 38 -5.64 -2.89 -6.67
CA PRO A 38 -4.55 -3.84 -6.36
C PRO A 38 -4.15 -3.95 -4.88
N TYR A 39 -3.50 -5.06 -4.51
CA TYR A 39 -3.17 -5.37 -3.10
C TYR A 39 -1.73 -5.12 -2.72
N LEU A 40 -0.85 -5.10 -3.72
CA LEU A 40 0.56 -4.89 -3.52
C LEU A 40 1.15 -4.33 -4.80
N THR A 41 1.84 -3.20 -4.69
CA THR A 41 2.75 -2.73 -5.73
C THR A 41 4.17 -3.06 -5.32
N VAL A 42 4.91 -3.71 -6.20
CA VAL A 42 6.35 -3.94 -6.05
C VAL A 42 7.06 -3.16 -7.15
N MET A 43 7.93 -2.25 -6.74
CA MET A 43 8.88 -1.60 -7.65
C MET A 43 10.28 -2.13 -7.36
N GLU A 44 11.04 -2.44 -8.41
CA GLU A 44 12.40 -2.98 -8.31
C GLU A 44 13.35 -2.26 -9.28
N SER A 45 14.56 -1.95 -8.81
CA SER A 45 15.67 -1.54 -9.67
C SER A 45 16.30 -2.78 -10.29
N VAL A 46 16.04 -3.04 -11.57
CA VAL A 46 16.33 -4.36 -12.18
C VAL A 46 17.66 -4.42 -12.91
N ARG A 47 18.15 -3.29 -13.44
CA ARG A 47 19.43 -3.23 -14.16
C ARG A 47 19.90 -1.79 -14.40
N ASP A 48 21.15 -1.71 -14.83
CA ASP A 48 21.72 -0.53 -15.47
C ASP A 48 21.37 -0.44 -16.95
N THR A 49 21.24 0.79 -17.43
CA THR A 49 21.08 1.12 -18.85
C THR A 49 21.67 2.50 -19.15
N ILE A 50 21.74 2.87 -20.43
CA ILE A 50 22.19 4.19 -20.87
C ILE A 50 21.06 4.88 -21.64
N ILE A 51 20.63 6.05 -21.17
CA ILE A 51 19.64 6.90 -21.86
C ILE A 51 20.24 8.30 -21.99
N LEU A 52 20.27 8.84 -23.21
CA LEU A 52 20.85 10.16 -23.51
C LEU A 52 22.26 10.36 -22.91
N ASN A 53 23.09 9.32 -23.01
CA ASN A 53 24.46 9.28 -22.47
C ASN A 53 24.55 9.47 -20.93
N LYS A 54 23.47 9.15 -20.20
CA LYS A 54 23.44 9.06 -18.75
C LYS A 54 23.32 7.59 -18.34
N SER A 55 24.11 7.19 -17.35
CA SER A 55 23.97 5.88 -16.70
C SER A 55 22.72 5.92 -15.84
N CYS A 56 21.74 5.08 -16.16
CA CYS A 56 20.43 5.08 -15.52
C CYS A 56 20.12 3.73 -14.88
N ARG A 57 19.30 3.77 -13.83
CA ARG A 57 18.60 2.61 -13.27
C ARG A 57 17.25 2.46 -13.95
N GLU A 58 16.94 1.24 -14.37
CA GLU A 58 15.59 0.88 -14.80
C GLU A 58 14.77 0.39 -13.60
N LEU A 59 13.71 1.13 -13.28
CA LEU A 59 12.74 0.77 -12.26
C LEU A 59 11.55 0.09 -12.92
N VAL A 60 11.30 -1.16 -12.55
CA VAL A 60 10.15 -1.95 -13.01
C VAL A 60 9.11 -1.97 -11.91
N THR A 61 7.90 -1.53 -12.22
CA THR A 61 6.77 -1.56 -11.30
C THR A 61 5.77 -2.62 -11.73
N ASN A 62 5.49 -3.56 -10.84
CA ASN A 62 4.47 -4.58 -10.99
C ASN A 62 3.39 -4.41 -9.92
N GLN A 63 2.16 -4.81 -10.26
CA GLN A 63 1.05 -4.87 -9.31
C GLN A 63 0.50 -6.29 -9.24
N ILE A 64 0.19 -6.71 -8.03
CA ILE A 64 -0.43 -8.01 -7.75
C ILE A 64 -1.93 -7.80 -7.54
N PHE A 65 -2.72 -8.50 -8.34
CA PHE A 65 -4.18 -8.46 -8.33
C PHE A 65 -4.73 -9.84 -7.95
N GLU A 66 -5.90 -9.84 -7.32
CA GLU A 66 -6.68 -11.05 -7.08
C GLU A 66 -7.73 -11.21 -8.17
N PHE A 67 -7.83 -12.41 -8.72
CA PHE A 67 -8.74 -12.75 -9.80
C PHE A 67 -9.65 -13.91 -9.40
N ASN A 68 -10.90 -13.82 -9.83
CA ASN A 68 -11.90 -14.88 -9.69
C ASN A 68 -11.70 -15.96 -10.75
N ARG A 69 -11.69 -17.22 -10.32
CA ARG A 69 -11.84 -18.37 -11.22
C ARG A 69 -13.32 -18.69 -11.45
N PRO A 70 -13.68 -19.31 -12.58
CA PRO A 70 -15.06 -19.72 -12.85
C PRO A 70 -15.67 -20.67 -11.79
N ASN A 71 -14.84 -21.40 -11.05
CA ASN A 71 -15.27 -22.28 -9.96
C ASN A 71 -15.49 -21.57 -8.61
N GLY A 72 -15.42 -20.23 -8.57
CA GLY A 72 -15.59 -19.42 -7.36
C GLY A 72 -14.36 -19.38 -6.43
N THR A 73 -13.21 -19.92 -6.85
CA THR A 73 -11.94 -19.77 -6.12
C THR A 73 -11.15 -18.56 -6.61
N PHE A 74 -10.23 -18.06 -5.78
CA PHE A 74 -9.40 -16.90 -6.12
C PHE A 74 -7.97 -17.33 -6.49
N TYR A 75 -7.29 -16.51 -7.27
CA TYR A 75 -5.85 -16.60 -7.48
C TYR A 75 -5.23 -15.22 -7.63
N TRP A 76 -3.93 -15.16 -7.37
CA TRP A 76 -3.14 -13.94 -7.48
C TRP A 76 -2.38 -13.97 -8.79
N ASP A 77 -2.37 -12.85 -9.51
CA ASP A 77 -1.54 -12.68 -10.70
C ASP A 77 -0.84 -11.33 -10.69
N THR A 78 0.31 -11.26 -11.39
CA THR A 78 1.20 -10.11 -11.43
C THR A 78 1.15 -9.45 -12.79
N THR A 79 0.83 -8.15 -12.81
CA THR A 79 0.77 -7.34 -14.02
C THR A 79 1.90 -6.32 -14.04
N LEU A 80 2.60 -6.21 -15.17
CA LEU A 80 3.55 -5.14 -15.42
C LEU A 80 2.82 -3.81 -15.62
N ILE A 81 3.12 -2.82 -14.77
CA ILE A 81 2.49 -1.50 -14.81
C ILE A 81 3.34 -0.50 -15.57
N SER A 82 4.64 -0.42 -15.24
CA SER A 82 5.50 0.56 -15.87
C SER A 82 6.98 0.19 -15.81
N ARG A 83 7.73 0.83 -16.72
CA ARG A 83 9.19 0.90 -16.73
C ARG A 83 9.56 2.37 -16.70
N ASN A 84 10.19 2.80 -15.61
CA ASN A 84 10.68 4.17 -15.43
C ASN A 84 12.20 4.15 -15.35
N PHE A 85 12.82 5.27 -15.72
CA PHE A 85 14.28 5.37 -15.74
C PHE A 85 14.72 6.57 -14.95
N ILE A 86 15.64 6.35 -14.02
CA ILE A 86 16.20 7.41 -13.19
C ILE A 86 17.72 7.42 -13.26
N TYR A 87 18.32 8.57 -13.02
CA TYR A 87 19.74 8.66 -12.68
C TYR A 87 19.93 9.69 -11.57
N ASN A 88 21.02 9.55 -10.82
CA ASN A 88 21.46 10.56 -9.86
C ASN A 88 22.71 11.27 -10.38
N SER A 89 22.79 12.57 -10.13
CA SER A 89 23.98 13.38 -10.39
C SER A 89 24.10 14.40 -9.28
N ASN A 90 25.23 14.36 -8.55
CA ASN A 90 25.43 15.14 -7.33
C ASN A 90 24.27 14.90 -6.34
N ASP A 91 23.59 15.96 -5.92
CA ASP A 91 22.52 15.94 -4.92
C ASP A 91 21.12 15.85 -5.54
N THR A 92 21.00 15.46 -6.82
CA THR A 92 19.72 15.43 -7.52
C THR A 92 19.49 14.11 -8.23
N VAL A 93 18.30 13.55 -8.03
CA VAL A 93 17.76 12.41 -8.77
C VAL A 93 16.86 12.94 -9.88
N TYR A 94 17.04 12.42 -11.08
CA TYR A 94 16.30 12.81 -12.27
C TYR A 94 15.46 11.64 -12.78
N HIS A 95 14.26 11.94 -13.27
CA HIS A 95 13.34 11.00 -13.90
C HIS A 95 13.21 11.28 -15.40
N TYR A 96 13.36 10.24 -16.21
CA TYR A 96 13.21 10.32 -17.66
C TYR A 96 11.75 10.46 -18.08
N ASN A 97 11.44 11.52 -18.80
CA ASN A 97 10.18 11.67 -19.51
C ASN A 97 10.32 11.08 -20.92
N LYS A 98 9.67 9.92 -21.14
CA LYS A 98 9.68 9.23 -22.43
C LYS A 98 8.96 9.97 -23.55
N TYR A 99 8.11 10.94 -23.22
CA TYR A 99 7.25 11.60 -24.19
C TYR A 99 7.94 12.77 -24.90
N ASP A 100 8.76 13.53 -24.19
CA ASP A 100 9.58 14.62 -24.74
C ASP A 100 11.08 14.28 -24.79
N SER A 101 11.44 13.05 -24.39
CA SER A 101 12.82 12.57 -24.33
C SER A 101 13.74 13.47 -23.49
N SER A 102 13.27 13.93 -22.35
CA SER A 102 14.02 14.81 -21.44
C SER A 102 14.06 14.29 -20.01
N PHE A 103 15.06 14.71 -19.24
CA PHE A 103 15.16 14.40 -17.81
C PHE A 103 14.70 15.58 -16.96
N TYR A 104 13.82 15.29 -16.01
CA TYR A 104 13.31 16.25 -15.04
C TYR A 104 13.82 15.89 -13.64
N PRO A 105 14.13 16.87 -12.77
CA PRO A 105 14.47 16.58 -11.39
C PRO A 105 13.28 15.89 -10.70
N LEU A 106 13.54 14.99 -9.74
CA LEU A 106 12.52 14.31 -8.94
C LEU A 106 12.80 14.45 -7.45
N TYR A 107 14.05 14.31 -7.03
CA TYR A 107 14.47 14.50 -5.65
C TYR A 107 15.70 15.41 -5.60
N LEU A 108 15.63 16.47 -4.79
CA LEU A 108 16.74 17.39 -4.54
C LEU A 108 17.14 17.30 -3.06
N LEU A 109 18.39 16.96 -2.78
CA LEU A 109 18.88 16.73 -1.42
C LEU A 109 19.54 17.97 -0.80
N ASN A 110 20.06 18.89 -1.63
CA ASN A 110 20.62 20.15 -1.17
C ASN A 110 19.53 21.23 -1.09
N ILE A 111 18.75 21.19 -0.02
CA ILE A 111 17.58 22.03 0.23
C ILE A 111 17.55 22.47 1.70
N SER A 112 16.85 23.57 1.97
CA SER A 112 16.65 24.17 3.29
C SER A 112 15.15 24.31 3.61
N PRO A 113 14.76 24.39 4.90
CA PRO A 113 13.39 24.71 5.27
C PRO A 113 12.91 26.03 4.63
N ASN A 114 11.65 26.04 4.21
CA ASN A 114 10.96 27.08 3.44
C ASN A 114 11.37 27.22 1.97
N ASP A 115 12.29 26.39 1.46
CA ASP A 115 12.54 26.33 0.02
C ASP A 115 11.28 25.81 -0.71
N THR A 116 10.93 26.44 -1.83
CA THR A 116 9.90 25.93 -2.74
C THR A 116 10.59 25.25 -3.92
N ILE A 117 10.24 23.99 -4.15
CA ILE A 117 10.87 23.13 -5.14
C ILE A 117 9.88 22.87 -6.27
N LEU A 118 10.19 23.37 -7.46
CA LEU A 118 9.48 23.05 -8.69
C LEU A 118 10.19 21.89 -9.40
N ILE A 119 9.55 20.72 -9.42
CA ILE A 119 10.01 19.55 -10.17
C ILE A 119 9.72 19.73 -11.67
N ARG A 120 8.50 20.16 -11.98
CA ARG A 120 8.04 20.37 -13.36
C ARG A 120 6.90 21.38 -13.37
N ASP A 121 6.88 22.22 -14.40
CA ASP A 121 5.76 23.14 -14.65
C ASP A 121 4.72 22.52 -15.59
N ARG A 122 3.50 23.07 -15.56
CA ARG A 122 2.39 22.60 -16.37
C ARG A 122 2.69 22.76 -17.86
N THR A 123 2.47 21.70 -18.63
CA THR A 123 2.54 21.77 -20.10
C THR A 123 1.15 21.63 -20.70
N THR A 124 0.67 22.65 -21.41
CA THR A 124 -0.63 22.66 -22.09
C THR A 124 -0.48 22.79 -23.61
N PRO A 125 -1.30 22.09 -24.42
CA PRO A 125 -2.33 21.13 -24.02
C PRO A 125 -1.70 19.80 -23.53
N CYS A 126 -2.21 19.24 -22.42
CA CYS A 126 -1.79 17.90 -22.00
C CYS A 126 -2.54 16.86 -22.82
N THR A 127 -1.83 16.29 -23.80
CA THR A 127 -2.36 15.21 -24.66
C THR A 127 -1.77 13.85 -24.32
N MET A 128 -0.99 13.79 -23.24
CA MET A 128 -0.17 12.63 -22.86
C MET A 128 -0.54 12.20 -21.43
N ASN A 129 0.39 11.60 -20.69
CA ASN A 129 0.17 11.17 -19.32
C ASN A 129 0.17 12.37 -18.35
N GLU A 130 -0.84 12.42 -17.47
CA GLU A 130 -1.10 13.56 -16.57
C GLU A 130 0.12 13.90 -15.70
N TYR A 131 0.79 12.93 -15.10
CA TYR A 131 2.01 13.17 -14.32
C TYR A 131 3.07 13.95 -15.10
N PHE A 132 3.23 13.67 -16.40
CA PHE A 132 4.22 14.35 -17.23
C PHE A 132 3.81 15.75 -17.68
N CYS A 133 2.54 16.12 -17.53
CA CYS A 133 2.04 17.45 -17.87
C CYS A 133 1.68 18.32 -16.66
N SER A 134 1.48 17.72 -15.50
CA SER A 134 1.04 18.37 -14.27
C SER A 134 2.14 19.24 -13.68
N ARG A 135 1.75 20.37 -13.07
CA ARG A 135 2.66 21.15 -12.24
C ARG A 135 2.99 20.35 -10.98
N PHE A 136 4.24 19.96 -10.81
CA PHE A 136 4.72 19.24 -9.63
C PHE A 136 5.59 20.18 -8.81
N GLU A 137 5.05 20.65 -7.69
CA GLU A 137 5.70 21.59 -6.79
C GLU A 137 5.41 21.23 -5.32
N TYR A 138 6.39 21.46 -4.44
CA TYR A 138 6.22 21.32 -3.00
C TYR A 138 7.07 22.36 -2.24
N VAL A 139 6.70 22.64 -1.00
CA VAL A 139 7.50 23.42 -0.06
C VAL A 139 8.19 22.49 0.93
N VAL A 140 9.42 22.80 1.30
CA VAL A 140 10.16 22.10 2.35
C VAL A 140 9.72 22.65 3.70
N ASP A 141 9.05 21.84 4.50
CA ASP A 141 8.59 22.26 5.83
C ASP A 141 9.75 22.19 6.84
N SER A 142 10.47 21.08 6.82
CA SER A 142 11.63 20.87 7.68
C SER A 142 12.54 19.75 7.15
N VAL A 143 13.76 19.70 7.67
CA VAL A 143 14.75 18.68 7.35
C VAL A 143 15.24 18.04 8.64
N SER A 144 15.31 16.72 8.66
CA SER A 144 15.86 15.94 9.76
C SER A 144 16.77 14.82 9.21
N SER A 145 17.12 13.85 10.06
CA SER A 145 17.89 12.67 9.67
C SER A 145 17.40 11.43 10.39
N ILE A 146 17.54 10.27 9.74
CA ILE A 146 17.28 8.94 10.30
C ILE A 146 18.50 8.04 10.13
N SER A 147 18.80 7.21 11.13
CA SER A 147 19.85 6.20 11.04
C SER A 147 19.24 4.82 10.79
N LEU A 148 19.56 4.23 9.64
CA LEU A 148 19.10 2.90 9.23
C LEU A 148 20.31 1.99 8.96
N GLN A 149 20.47 0.94 9.77
CA GLN A 149 21.60 0.00 9.69
C GLN A 149 22.98 0.71 9.63
N GLY A 150 23.12 1.82 10.37
CA GLY A 150 24.35 2.63 10.40
C GLY A 150 24.49 3.67 9.28
N ASN A 151 23.57 3.71 8.32
CA ASN A 151 23.50 4.77 7.30
C ASN A 151 22.70 5.95 7.86
N ASN A 152 23.30 7.13 7.92
CA ASN A 152 22.60 8.36 8.26
C ASN A 152 21.99 8.97 6.99
N LEU A 153 20.67 9.01 6.91
CA LEU A 153 19.90 9.45 5.74
C LEU A 153 19.17 10.74 6.06
N LYS A 154 19.23 11.71 5.14
CA LYS A 154 18.45 12.95 5.25
C LYS A 154 16.96 12.63 5.07
N MET A 155 16.11 13.26 5.88
CA MET A 155 14.66 13.23 5.73
C MET A 155 14.13 14.63 5.44
N ILE A 156 13.25 14.74 4.45
CA ILE A 156 12.67 16.00 3.99
C ILE A 156 11.16 15.92 4.20
N TYR A 157 10.66 16.70 5.15
CA TYR A 157 9.23 16.90 5.35
C TYR A 157 8.77 17.99 4.39
N ASN A 158 7.65 17.75 3.73
CA ASN A 158 7.17 18.60 2.66
C ASN A 158 5.65 18.67 2.64
N SER A 159 5.16 19.77 2.09
CA SER A 159 3.74 20.03 1.86
C SER A 159 3.53 20.49 0.43
N ALA A 160 2.36 20.20 -0.13
CA ALA A 160 1.97 20.73 -1.43
C ALA A 160 1.79 22.25 -1.39
N THR A 161 2.11 22.91 -2.49
CA THR A 161 1.74 24.32 -2.69
C THR A 161 0.32 24.41 -3.26
N SER A 162 -0.33 25.56 -3.10
CA SER A 162 -1.68 25.78 -3.64
C SER A 162 -1.77 25.78 -5.17
N SER A 163 -0.63 25.83 -5.86
CA SER A 163 -0.57 25.79 -7.32
C SER A 163 -0.27 24.41 -7.90
N SER A 164 0.01 23.43 -7.03
CA SER A 164 0.53 22.14 -7.41
C SER A 164 -0.58 21.17 -7.84
N ASP A 165 -0.44 20.57 -9.03
CA ASP A 165 -1.32 19.52 -9.54
C ASP A 165 -0.84 18.12 -9.12
N TRP A 166 0.42 18.00 -8.72
CA TRP A 166 1.08 16.75 -8.37
C TRP A 166 2.04 16.97 -7.20
N MET A 167 2.05 16.06 -6.23
CA MET A 167 2.73 16.29 -4.94
C MET A 167 3.18 14.99 -4.30
N PHE A 168 4.01 15.09 -3.25
CA PHE A 168 4.33 13.93 -2.41
C PHE A 168 3.37 13.78 -1.22
N ASN A 169 2.91 14.90 -0.65
CA ASN A 169 1.92 14.93 0.42
C ASN A 169 0.73 15.79 -0.01
N ARG A 170 -0.48 15.24 0.09
CA ARG A 170 -1.71 15.98 -0.14
C ARG A 170 -2.04 16.87 1.05
N PRO A 171 -2.71 18.02 0.84
CA PRO A 171 -3.18 18.86 1.95
C PRO A 171 -4.08 18.12 2.97
N ASN A 172 -4.78 17.07 2.52
CA ASN A 172 -5.74 16.30 3.33
C ASN A 172 -5.19 14.93 3.77
N ASP A 173 -3.91 14.62 3.54
CA ASP A 173 -3.32 13.39 4.06
C ASP A 173 -3.31 13.43 5.61
N HIS A 174 -3.81 12.37 6.24
CA HIS A 174 -3.82 12.26 7.71
C HIS A 174 -2.42 12.05 8.30
N ASP A 175 -1.53 11.47 7.50
CA ASP A 175 -0.15 11.14 7.87
C ASP A 175 0.83 11.97 7.04
N VAL A 176 2.01 12.20 7.61
CA VAL A 176 3.09 12.91 6.94
C VAL A 176 4.06 11.91 6.32
N TYR A 177 4.24 12.01 5.01
CA TYR A 177 5.10 11.13 4.22
C TYR A 177 6.38 11.86 3.77
N PRO A 178 7.44 11.85 4.59
CA PRO A 178 8.70 12.47 4.23
C PRO A 178 9.34 11.80 3.00
N ILE A 179 10.24 12.54 2.35
CA ILE A 179 11.18 11.99 1.38
C ILE A 179 12.44 11.61 2.14
N ILE A 180 12.90 10.37 1.99
CA ILE A 180 14.13 9.90 2.63
C ILE A 180 15.21 9.74 1.57
N ASP A 181 16.40 10.26 1.85
CA ASP A 181 17.58 10.06 1.02
C ASP A 181 17.83 8.56 0.76
N ARG A 182 18.18 8.23 -0.49
CA ARG A 182 18.35 6.90 -1.08
C ARG A 182 17.10 6.01 -1.16
N ILE A 183 15.99 6.40 -0.52
CA ILE A 183 14.72 5.63 -0.52
C ILE A 183 13.66 6.31 -1.38
N GLY A 184 13.53 7.64 -1.31
CA GLY A 184 12.45 8.42 -1.97
C GLY A 184 11.29 8.73 -1.03
N SER A 185 10.16 9.17 -1.61
CA SER A 185 8.95 9.50 -0.85
C SER A 185 8.32 8.27 -0.22
N LEU A 186 7.91 8.42 1.05
CA LEU A 186 7.14 7.42 1.78
C LEU A 186 5.67 7.33 1.32
N LYS A 187 5.15 8.27 0.52
CA LYS A 187 3.79 8.17 -0.05
C LYS A 187 3.85 7.34 -1.33
N SER A 188 4.44 7.86 -2.38
CA SER A 188 4.62 7.18 -3.67
C SER A 188 5.91 7.67 -4.29
N PHE A 189 6.69 6.79 -4.90
CA PHE A 189 8.00 7.13 -5.45
C PHE A 189 7.96 8.26 -6.48
N PHE A 190 6.86 8.39 -7.23
CA PHE A 190 6.69 9.43 -8.24
C PHE A 190 5.69 10.52 -7.81
N GLY A 191 5.32 10.57 -6.54
CA GLY A 191 4.25 11.42 -6.04
C GLY A 191 2.86 10.90 -6.42
N VAL A 192 1.86 11.73 -6.15
CA VAL A 192 0.43 11.48 -6.35
C VAL A 192 -0.26 12.71 -6.91
N SER A 193 -1.41 12.51 -7.55
CA SER A 193 -2.22 13.61 -8.10
C SER A 193 -2.91 14.42 -7.00
N GLU A 194 -3.06 15.73 -7.20
CA GLU A 194 -3.93 16.58 -6.38
C GLU A 194 -5.41 16.20 -6.57
N MET A 195 -5.81 15.94 -7.83
CA MET A 195 -7.20 16.16 -8.22
C MET A 195 -8.22 15.20 -7.61
N PHE A 196 -7.87 13.95 -7.30
CA PHE A 196 -8.75 13.01 -6.58
C PHE A 196 -7.89 11.90 -5.99
N VAL A 197 -8.30 11.32 -4.84
CA VAL A 197 -7.79 10.01 -4.48
C VAL A 197 -8.49 9.00 -5.39
N LEU A 198 -7.80 8.58 -6.44
CA LEU A 198 -8.31 7.51 -7.29
C LEU A 198 -8.26 6.20 -6.50
N GLU A 199 -9.36 5.46 -6.47
CA GLU A 199 -9.36 4.13 -5.86
C GLU A 199 -8.23 3.29 -6.48
N GLY A 200 -7.39 2.69 -5.64
CA GLY A 200 -6.26 1.88 -6.10
C GLY A 200 -5.03 2.68 -6.55
N GLU A 201 -4.92 3.98 -6.24
CA GLU A 201 -3.67 4.71 -6.42
C GLU A 201 -2.57 4.17 -5.50
N ILE A 202 -1.34 4.09 -6.01
CA ILE A 202 -0.16 3.64 -5.25
C ILE A 202 0.10 4.65 -4.14
N CYS A 203 0.15 4.18 -2.90
CA CYS A 203 0.46 5.02 -1.75
C CYS A 203 1.21 4.23 -0.67
N CYS A 204 1.63 4.93 0.38
CA CYS A 204 2.11 4.36 1.64
C CYS A 204 3.16 3.25 1.48
N LEU A 205 4.44 3.65 1.45
CA LEU A 205 5.55 2.71 1.45
C LEU A 205 5.45 1.79 2.69
N ARG A 206 5.28 0.50 2.44
CA ARG A 206 5.34 -0.55 3.47
C ARG A 206 6.77 -0.79 3.87
N CYS A 207 7.62 -1.04 2.87
CA CYS A 207 9.03 -1.35 3.06
C CYS A 207 9.90 -0.90 1.90
N TYR A 208 11.16 -0.62 2.21
CA TYR A 208 12.25 -0.51 1.25
C TYR A 208 13.41 -1.40 1.67
N THR A 209 14.03 -2.08 0.72
CA THR A 209 15.22 -2.91 0.98
C THR A 209 16.23 -2.79 -0.16
N ASP A 210 17.49 -2.59 0.20
CA ASP A 210 18.65 -2.81 -0.67
C ASP A 210 19.76 -3.55 0.10
N SER A 211 20.96 -3.67 -0.48
CA SER A 211 22.11 -4.35 0.14
C SER A 211 22.64 -3.72 1.45
N LEU A 212 22.29 -2.48 1.75
CA LEU A 212 22.80 -1.64 2.83
C LEU A 212 21.70 -1.09 3.75
N ILE A 213 20.50 -0.85 3.22
CA ILE A 213 19.39 -0.19 3.91
C ILE A 213 18.16 -1.10 3.90
N SER A 214 17.53 -1.24 5.07
CA SER A 214 16.22 -1.86 5.24
C SER A 214 15.33 -0.94 6.06
N PHE A 215 14.26 -0.46 5.44
CA PHE A 215 13.23 0.37 6.04
C PHE A 215 11.89 -0.39 6.06
N LYS A 216 11.19 -0.34 7.19
CA LYS A 216 9.81 -0.81 7.32
C LYS A 216 9.00 0.27 8.02
N SER A 217 7.88 0.65 7.41
CA SER A 217 6.97 1.65 7.94
C SER A 217 6.33 1.18 9.24
N SER A 218 6.19 2.08 10.21
CA SER A 218 5.56 1.80 11.51
C SER A 218 4.06 1.48 11.39
N TYR A 219 3.41 1.94 10.33
CA TYR A 219 2.00 1.70 10.05
C TYR A 219 1.74 0.31 9.45
N TRP A 220 2.81 -0.38 9.01
CA TRP A 220 2.73 -1.70 8.41
C TRP A 220 3.23 -2.78 9.36
N THR A 221 2.33 -3.59 9.89
CA THR A 221 2.67 -4.63 10.88
C THR A 221 3.12 -5.94 10.23
N ASN A 222 2.48 -6.33 9.13
CA ASN A 222 2.75 -7.58 8.41
C ASN A 222 4.09 -7.56 7.65
N ASP A 223 4.44 -8.67 7.01
CA ASP A 223 5.57 -8.74 6.09
C ASP A 223 5.34 -7.84 4.86
N CYS A 224 6.42 -7.39 4.23
CA CYS A 224 6.38 -6.38 3.17
C CYS A 224 5.57 -6.83 1.94
N ASP A 225 5.63 -8.13 1.64
CA ASP A 225 4.94 -8.82 0.55
C ASP A 225 3.59 -9.42 0.98
N TYR A 226 3.11 -9.12 2.19
CA TYR A 226 1.82 -9.60 2.66
C TYR A 226 0.68 -9.14 1.75
N LEU A 227 -0.06 -10.12 1.24
CA LEU A 227 -1.26 -9.93 0.42
C LEU A 227 -2.49 -10.00 1.33
N ARG A 228 -3.26 -8.91 1.41
CA ARG A 228 -4.53 -8.86 2.16
C ARG A 228 -5.57 -9.73 1.44
N PRO A 229 -6.14 -10.77 2.06
CA PRO A 229 -7.27 -11.47 1.48
C PRO A 229 -8.48 -10.52 1.41
N LEU A 230 -9.11 -10.34 0.24
CA LEU A 230 -10.39 -9.62 0.14
C LEU A 230 -11.50 -10.26 0.96
N HIS A 231 -11.37 -11.58 1.11
CA HIS A 231 -12.36 -12.44 1.73
C HIS A 231 -11.88 -12.84 3.12
N GLU A 232 -11.60 -11.86 3.98
CA GLU A 232 -12.02 -12.07 5.37
C GLU A 232 -13.54 -12.19 5.29
N PRO A 233 -14.15 -13.34 5.60
CA PRO A 233 -15.60 -13.41 5.61
C PRO A 233 -16.08 -12.25 6.48
N LEU A 234 -17.05 -11.48 6.00
CA LEU A 234 -17.79 -10.51 6.83
C LEU A 234 -18.58 -11.21 7.97
N SER A 235 -18.29 -12.49 8.23
CA SER A 235 -18.53 -13.19 9.47
C SER A 235 -17.22 -13.29 10.26
N ILE A 236 -17.11 -12.44 11.28
CA ILE A 236 -16.47 -12.68 12.59
C ILE A 236 -15.45 -13.83 12.61
N ARG A 237 -14.16 -13.49 12.82
CA ARG A 237 -13.05 -14.35 13.27
C ARG A 237 -13.39 -15.85 13.27
N ALA A 238 -12.95 -16.56 12.25
CA ALA A 238 -12.77 -18.00 12.36
C ALA A 238 -11.55 -18.27 13.25
N ASP A 239 -11.69 -18.05 14.56
CA ASP A 239 -10.93 -18.84 15.51
C ASP A 239 -11.36 -20.28 15.28
N VAL A 240 -10.42 -21.13 14.88
CA VAL A 240 -10.62 -22.57 14.71
C VAL A 240 -10.89 -23.16 16.09
N THR A 241 -12.11 -23.02 16.58
CA THR A 241 -12.58 -23.61 17.83
C THR A 241 -13.99 -24.15 17.63
N ASN A 242 -14.10 -25.45 17.30
CA ASN A 242 -15.29 -26.31 17.46
C ASN A 242 -16.67 -25.60 17.41
N ASP A 243 -16.92 -24.87 16.33
CA ASP A 243 -17.94 -23.82 16.37
C ASP A 243 -19.38 -24.37 16.39
N LEU A 244 -20.19 -23.78 17.26
CA LEU A 244 -21.65 -23.92 17.26
C LEU A 244 -22.18 -23.49 15.88
N VAL A 245 -22.77 -24.43 15.14
CA VAL A 245 -23.31 -24.26 13.78
C VAL A 245 -24.83 -24.25 13.82
N VAL A 246 -25.44 -23.31 13.10
CA VAL A 246 -26.89 -23.23 12.91
C VAL A 246 -27.20 -23.43 11.43
N TYR A 247 -28.05 -24.41 11.10
CA TYR A 247 -28.31 -24.80 9.71
C TYR A 247 -29.72 -25.40 9.52
N PRO A 248 -30.31 -25.34 8.32
CA PRO A 248 -29.82 -24.60 7.15
C PRO A 248 -29.97 -23.07 7.32
N ASN A 249 -29.20 -22.30 6.56
CA ASN A 249 -29.39 -20.86 6.39
C ASN A 249 -29.04 -20.49 4.94
N PRO A 250 -30.00 -20.14 4.06
CA PRO A 250 -31.41 -19.91 4.35
C PRO A 250 -32.19 -21.13 4.86
N PHE A 251 -33.19 -20.91 5.70
CA PHE A 251 -34.07 -21.94 6.26
C PHE A 251 -35.50 -21.82 5.73
N ASN A 252 -36.24 -22.94 5.76
CA ASN A 252 -37.64 -22.98 5.38
C ASN A 252 -38.54 -23.22 6.62
N SER A 253 -38.69 -24.49 7.01
CA SER A 253 -39.62 -24.89 8.07
C SER A 253 -38.95 -25.21 9.41
N PHE A 254 -37.64 -25.45 9.41
CA PHE A 254 -36.89 -25.82 10.62
C PHE A 254 -35.47 -25.26 10.60
N ILE A 255 -34.93 -25.05 11.79
CA ILE A 255 -33.54 -24.68 12.04
C ILE A 255 -32.94 -25.68 13.04
N ASN A 256 -31.75 -26.19 12.75
CA ASN A 256 -30.99 -27.09 13.62
C ASN A 256 -29.81 -26.35 14.23
N ILE A 257 -29.52 -26.64 15.50
CA ILE A 257 -28.39 -26.10 16.26
C ILE A 257 -27.44 -27.26 16.62
N SER A 258 -26.15 -27.15 16.29
CA SER A 258 -25.16 -28.22 16.43
C SER A 258 -24.74 -28.52 17.88
N LYS A 259 -23.88 -29.54 18.06
CA LYS A 259 -23.81 -30.44 19.23
C LYS A 259 -23.50 -29.80 20.60
N ASP A 260 -22.81 -28.66 20.67
CA ASP A 260 -22.52 -28.02 21.96
C ASP A 260 -23.74 -27.26 22.47
N ALA A 261 -24.41 -27.84 23.46
CA ALA A 261 -25.78 -27.52 23.84
C ALA A 261 -25.96 -26.03 24.22
N PRO A 262 -26.71 -25.23 23.43
CA PRO A 262 -27.30 -24.02 23.97
C PRO A 262 -28.29 -24.42 25.07
N THR A 263 -28.23 -23.71 26.19
CA THR A 263 -29.13 -23.87 27.33
C THR A 263 -30.52 -23.32 27.01
N GLU A 264 -30.59 -22.35 26.10
CA GLU A 264 -31.80 -21.71 25.60
C GLU A 264 -31.51 -20.98 24.27
N PHE A 265 -32.57 -20.73 23.51
CA PHE A 265 -32.57 -19.84 22.36
C PHE A 265 -33.68 -18.79 22.49
N GLU A 266 -33.44 -17.62 21.89
CA GLU A 266 -34.40 -16.54 21.68
C GLU A 266 -34.37 -16.16 20.20
N LEU A 267 -35.54 -16.09 19.57
CA LEU A 267 -35.68 -15.73 18.16
C LEU A 267 -36.37 -14.36 18.06
N TYR A 268 -35.77 -13.44 17.33
CA TYR A 268 -36.27 -12.08 17.12
C TYR A 268 -36.54 -11.80 15.64
N ASP A 269 -37.49 -10.92 15.37
CA ASP A 269 -37.69 -10.36 14.03
C ASP A 269 -36.66 -9.26 13.70
N SER A 270 -36.72 -8.75 12.47
CA SER A 270 -35.84 -7.67 11.98
C SER A 270 -36.00 -6.34 12.73
N PHE A 271 -37.06 -6.16 13.53
CA PHE A 271 -37.29 -4.98 14.35
C PHE A 271 -36.86 -5.22 15.82
N GLY A 272 -36.25 -6.35 16.13
CA GLY A 272 -35.81 -6.71 17.48
C GLY A 272 -36.93 -7.18 18.40
N ARG A 273 -38.12 -7.50 17.88
CA ARG A 273 -39.23 -8.04 18.69
C ARG A 273 -39.03 -9.54 18.89
N LEU A 274 -39.11 -9.98 20.15
CA LEU A 274 -39.02 -11.40 20.51
C LEU A 274 -40.23 -12.16 19.94
N ILE A 275 -39.97 -13.16 19.10
CA ILE A 275 -40.99 -14.01 18.49
C ILE A 275 -41.21 -15.26 19.35
N MET A 276 -40.12 -15.93 19.74
CA MET A 276 -40.19 -17.15 20.53
C MET A 276 -38.89 -17.41 21.28
N LYS A 277 -38.97 -18.29 22.28
CA LYS A 277 -37.80 -18.80 23.01
C LYS A 277 -38.02 -20.26 23.38
N GLY A 278 -36.94 -21.00 23.58
CA GLY A 278 -37.02 -22.42 23.93
C GLY A 278 -35.67 -23.03 24.25
N LYS A 279 -35.64 -24.35 24.45
CA LYS A 279 -34.40 -25.11 24.74
C LYS A 279 -34.15 -26.25 23.74
N GLU A 280 -35.04 -26.37 22.76
CA GLU A 280 -35.00 -27.36 21.69
C GLU A 280 -33.80 -27.11 20.77
N LYS A 281 -33.20 -28.18 20.24
CA LYS A 281 -32.13 -28.07 19.22
C LYS A 281 -32.67 -27.93 17.80
N VAL A 282 -33.92 -28.32 17.60
CA VAL A 282 -34.63 -28.19 16.33
C VAL A 282 -35.77 -27.20 16.55
N VAL A 283 -35.64 -26.01 15.97
CA VAL A 283 -36.62 -24.94 16.08
C VAL A 283 -37.58 -25.02 14.90
N ASN A 284 -38.86 -25.26 15.17
CA ASN A 284 -39.89 -25.18 14.15
C ASN A 284 -40.19 -23.72 13.83
N THR A 285 -40.01 -23.35 12.57
CA THR A 285 -40.16 -21.98 12.06
C THR A 285 -41.16 -21.89 10.91
N ALA A 286 -41.98 -22.93 10.69
CA ALA A 286 -42.92 -23.00 9.58
C ALA A 286 -43.87 -21.78 9.55
N PHE A 287 -44.28 -21.30 10.73
CA PHE A 287 -45.20 -20.17 10.89
C PHE A 287 -44.60 -18.78 10.59
N LEU A 288 -43.27 -18.68 10.42
CA LEU A 288 -42.61 -17.42 10.10
C LEU A 288 -42.82 -17.02 8.64
N LYS A 289 -42.85 -15.72 8.36
CA LYS A 289 -42.84 -15.18 6.99
C LYS A 289 -41.41 -15.17 6.43
N GLU A 290 -41.25 -14.98 5.13
CA GLU A 290 -39.93 -14.73 4.55
C GLU A 290 -39.32 -13.44 5.12
N GLY A 291 -38.01 -13.46 5.33
CA GLY A 291 -37.31 -12.30 5.90
C GLY A 291 -36.11 -12.66 6.76
N ILE A 292 -35.57 -11.63 7.41
CA ILE A 292 -34.38 -11.74 8.26
C ILE A 292 -34.82 -11.89 9.72
N TYR A 293 -34.19 -12.82 10.42
CA TYR A 293 -34.40 -13.07 11.83
C TYR A 293 -33.06 -13.13 12.57
N LEU A 294 -33.09 -12.86 13.88
CA LEU A 294 -31.93 -13.00 14.76
C LEU A 294 -32.18 -14.12 15.76
N LEU A 295 -31.31 -15.13 15.76
CA LEU A 295 -31.31 -16.22 16.71
C LEU A 295 -30.21 -16.00 17.74
N LYS A 296 -30.60 -15.74 18.98
CA LYS A 296 -29.70 -15.61 20.13
C LYS A 296 -29.68 -16.94 20.89
N LEU A 297 -28.50 -17.42 21.23
CA LEU A 297 -28.25 -18.71 21.87
C LEU A 297 -27.46 -18.46 23.16
N THR A 298 -27.95 -18.96 24.28
CA THR A 298 -27.25 -18.86 25.56
C THR A 298 -26.46 -20.14 25.79
N LEU A 299 -25.13 -20.06 25.82
CA LEU A 299 -24.23 -21.19 25.95
C LEU A 299 -23.85 -21.42 27.40
N SER A 300 -23.81 -22.69 27.82
CA SER A 300 -23.56 -23.10 29.20
C SER A 300 -22.19 -22.69 29.78
N LYS A 301 -21.21 -22.33 28.93
CA LYS A 301 -19.84 -21.99 29.33
C LYS A 301 -19.28 -20.68 28.77
N SER A 302 -19.98 -19.99 27.86
CA SER A 302 -19.37 -18.91 27.05
C SER A 302 -20.28 -17.71 26.73
N GLY A 303 -21.37 -17.51 27.48
CA GLY A 303 -22.26 -16.36 27.31
C GLY A 303 -23.25 -16.51 26.14
N ASN A 304 -23.69 -15.38 25.56
CA ASN A 304 -24.70 -15.36 24.50
C ASN A 304 -24.05 -15.23 23.11
N LYS A 305 -24.45 -16.07 22.15
CA LYS A 305 -24.09 -15.98 20.73
C LYS A 305 -25.31 -15.59 19.90
N THR A 306 -25.22 -14.53 19.09
CA THR A 306 -26.33 -14.09 18.22
C THR A 306 -25.97 -14.34 16.76
N ILE A 307 -26.90 -14.96 16.02
CA ILE A 307 -26.70 -15.40 14.64
C ILE A 307 -27.84 -14.83 13.79
N ARG A 308 -27.50 -14.21 12.66
CA ARG A 308 -28.48 -13.79 11.65
C ARG A 308 -28.85 -14.97 10.77
N ILE A 309 -30.14 -15.19 10.58
CA ILE A 309 -30.71 -16.28 9.79
C ILE A 309 -31.77 -15.73 8.82
N ILE A 310 -31.89 -16.35 7.65
CA ILE A 310 -32.74 -15.88 6.56
C ILE A 310 -33.79 -16.95 6.28
N LYS A 311 -35.08 -16.58 6.38
CA LYS A 311 -36.16 -17.44 5.90
C LYS A 311 -36.41 -17.18 4.43
N HIS A 312 -36.36 -18.26 3.64
CA HIS A 312 -36.73 -18.25 2.23
C HIS A 312 -37.54 -19.52 1.92
N LEU A 313 -38.68 -19.35 1.26
CA LEU A 313 -39.42 -20.44 0.66
C LEU A 313 -38.76 -20.77 -0.69
N PRO A 314 -38.50 -22.05 -0.99
CA PRO A 314 -37.95 -22.46 -2.27
C PRO A 314 -38.87 -22.13 -3.45
#